data_AF-A0A3M0XDM3-F1
#
_entry.id   AF-A0A3M0XDM3-F1
#
_cell.length_a   1.000
_cell.length_b   1.000
_cell.length_c   1.000
_cell.angle_alpha   90.00
_cell.angle_beta   90.00
_cell.angle_gamma   90.00
#
_symmetry.space_group_name_H-M   'P 1'
#
loop_
_entity.id
_entity.type
_entity.pdbx_description
1 polymer ?
#
loop_
_entity_poly.entity_id
_entity_poly.type
_entity_poly.pdbx_seq_one_letter_code
_entity_poly.pdbx_strand_id
1 'polypeptide(L)'
;MTTPAIRAIRKNFKDAHISLLLRPSIAPLFKYNPDVDEVIIYENSGLIDKFRFSKSLRSKHFDLAILLQNAFDAALIAYLSRIPERIGYNTDLRGLLLTKAIR
;
A
#
# COMPACT_ATOMS: atom_id res chain seq x y z
N MET A 1 -0.08 -2.41 15.66
CA MET A 1 -0.55 -1.02 15.43
C MET A 1 -1.43 -0.90 14.19
N THR A 2 -1.21 -1.65 13.11
CA THR A 2 -1.98 -1.51 11.84
C THR A 2 -3.34 -2.21 11.81
N THR A 3 -3.56 -3.26 12.60
CA THR A 3 -4.81 -4.07 12.58
C THR A 3 -6.11 -3.27 12.80
N PRO A 4 -6.19 -2.31 13.73
CA PRO A 4 -7.38 -1.48 13.90
C PRO A 4 -7.68 -0.60 12.68
N ALA A 5 -6.63 -0.09 12.02
CA ALA A 5 -6.77 0.70 10.80
C ALA A 5 -7.29 -0.16 9.64
N ILE A 6 -6.78 -1.37 9.47
CA ILE A 6 -7.27 -2.33 8.47
C ILE A 6 -8.76 -2.61 8.68
N ARG A 7 -9.17 -2.89 9.93
CA ARG A 7 -10.58 -3.11 10.28
C ARG A 7 -11.45 -1.89 9.97
N ALA A 8 -10.94 -0.68 10.24
CA ALA A 8 -11.64 0.55 9.90
C ALA A 8 -11.80 0.72 8.37
N ILE A 9 -10.77 0.39 7.59
CA ILE A 9 -10.83 0.43 6.13
C ILE A 9 -11.89 -0.57 5.63
N ARG A 10 -11.85 -1.84 6.06
CA ARG A 10 -12.88 -2.84 5.69
C ARG A 10 -14.30 -2.40 6.02
N LYS A 11 -14.51 -1.74 7.17
CA LYS A 11 -15.83 -1.22 7.54
C LYS A 11 -16.34 -0.12 6.61
N ASN A 12 -15.45 0.73 6.10
CA ASN A 12 -15.80 1.82 5.18
C ASN A 12 -15.86 1.35 3.71
N PHE A 13 -15.09 0.32 3.36
CA PHE A 13 -15.01 -0.26 2.03
C PHE A 13 -15.37 -1.75 2.08
N LYS A 14 -16.64 -2.06 2.36
CA LYS A 14 -17.10 -3.43 2.62
C LYS A 14 -16.83 -4.37 1.44
N ASP A 15 -17.13 -3.92 0.23
CA ASP A 15 -17.09 -4.72 -0.99
C ASP A 15 -15.79 -4.54 -1.79
N ALA A 16 -14.83 -3.74 -1.29
CA ALA A 16 -13.58 -3.51 -1.99
C ALA A 16 -12.61 -4.69 -1.82
N HIS A 17 -11.78 -4.94 -2.83
CA HIS A 17 -10.63 -5.83 -2.72
C HIS A 17 -9.51 -5.11 -1.97
N ILE A 18 -9.19 -5.57 -0.76
CA ILE A 18 -8.18 -4.99 0.12
C ILE A 18 -6.92 -5.86 0.07
N SER A 19 -5.88 -5.31 -0.56
CA SER A 19 -4.55 -5.92 -0.58
C SER A 19 -3.61 -5.25 0.42
N LEU A 20 -2.80 -6.04 1.13
CA LEU A 20 -1.72 -5.55 1.99
C LEU A 20 -0.36 -5.80 1.37
N LEU A 21 0.37 -4.72 1.10
CA LEU A 21 1.78 -4.78 0.73
C LEU A 21 2.66 -4.92 1.97
N LEU A 22 3.33 -6.06 2.15
CA LEU A 22 4.12 -6.35 3.34
C LEU A 22 5.51 -6.90 3.01
N ARG A 23 6.46 -6.73 3.94
CA ARG A 23 7.74 -7.45 3.89
C ARG A 23 7.54 -8.93 4.23
N PRO A 24 8.37 -9.84 3.69
CA PRO A 24 8.25 -11.28 3.93
C PRO A 24 8.19 -11.65 5.43
N SER A 25 8.96 -10.96 6.27
CA SER A 25 9.03 -11.22 7.71
C SER A 25 7.73 -10.95 8.48
N ILE A 26 6.85 -10.09 7.94
CA ILE A 26 5.61 -9.65 8.60
C ILE A 26 4.37 -10.26 7.95
N ALA A 27 4.47 -10.67 6.68
CA ALA A 27 3.37 -11.26 5.91
C ALA A 27 2.61 -12.41 6.64
N PRO A 28 3.29 -13.36 7.35
CA PRO A 28 2.60 -14.44 8.06
C PRO A 28 1.62 -13.96 9.13
N LEU A 29 1.85 -12.79 9.73
CA LEU A 29 0.97 -12.22 10.77
C LEU A 29 -0.41 -11.82 10.24
N PHE A 30 -0.52 -11.59 8.93
CA PHE A 30 -1.74 -11.13 8.28
C PHE A 30 -2.41 -12.20 7.40
N LYS A 31 -1.81 -13.39 7.31
CA LYS A 31 -2.30 -14.49 6.46
C LYS A 31 -3.75 -14.92 6.77
N TYR A 32 -4.18 -14.79 8.02
CA TYR A 32 -5.52 -15.18 8.48
C TYR A 32 -6.38 -13.99 8.90
N ASN A 33 -6.04 -12.77 8.43
CA ASN A 33 -6.83 -11.60 8.78
C ASN A 33 -8.10 -11.54 7.90
N PRO A 34 -9.31 -11.64 8.46
CA PRO A 34 -10.56 -11.65 7.68
C PRO A 34 -10.87 -10.31 7.00
N ASP A 35 -10.21 -9.21 7.42
CA ASP A 35 -10.41 -7.90 6.82
C ASP A 35 -9.58 -7.70 5.53
N VAL A 36 -8.74 -8.66 5.16
CA VAL A 36 -7.76 -8.58 4.05
C VAL A 36 -8.00 -9.70 3.03
N ASP A 37 -8.11 -9.35 1.75
CA ASP A 37 -8.36 -10.33 0.68
C ASP A 37 -7.06 -10.91 0.12
N GLU A 38 -5.99 -10.11 0.11
CA GLU A 38 -4.71 -10.50 -0.48
C GLU A 38 -3.52 -9.91 0.30
N VAL A 39 -2.48 -10.72 0.50
CA VAL A 39 -1.18 -10.24 0.98
C VAL A 39 -0.18 -10.27 -0.17
N ILE A 40 0.31 -9.09 -0.55
CA ILE A 40 1.33 -8.92 -1.59
C ILE A 40 2.68 -8.74 -0.89
N ILE A 41 3.60 -9.67 -1.15
CA ILE A 41 4.93 -9.64 -0.56
C ILE A 41 5.84 -8.77 -1.43
N TYR A 42 6.50 -7.79 -0.79
CA TYR A 42 7.50 -6.94 -1.43
C TYR A 42 8.83 -7.03 -0.68
N GLU A 43 9.87 -7.36 -1.42
CA GLU A 43 11.26 -7.33 -0.98
C GLU A 43 12.03 -6.33 -1.85
N ASN A 44 12.76 -5.42 -1.19
CA ASN A 44 13.51 -4.41 -1.91
C ASN A 44 14.86 -4.97 -2.35
N SER A 45 14.96 -5.37 -3.61
CA SER A 45 16.17 -5.92 -4.22
C SER A 45 16.90 -4.92 -5.14
N GLY A 46 16.42 -3.68 -5.23
CA GLY A 46 17.01 -2.61 -6.04
C GLY A 46 15.99 -1.82 -6.87
N LEU A 47 16.49 -0.82 -7.62
CA LEU A 47 15.65 0.09 -8.42
C LEU A 47 14.94 -0.60 -9.58
N ILE A 48 15.61 -1.55 -10.25
CA ILE A 48 15.05 -2.29 -11.39
C ILE A 48 13.88 -3.17 -10.92
N ASP A 49 14.07 -3.90 -9.83
CA ASP A 49 13.04 -4.77 -9.27
C ASP A 49 11.86 -3.97 -8.74
N LYS A 50 12.11 -2.80 -8.14
CA LYS A 50 11.07 -1.85 -7.75
C LYS A 50 10.22 -1.41 -8.95
N PHE A 51 10.85 -1.08 -10.08
CA PHE A 51 10.12 -0.68 -11.28
C PHE A 51 9.29 -1.84 -11.87
N ARG A 52 9.87 -3.04 -11.97
CA ARG A 52 9.15 -4.25 -12.44
C ARG A 52 7.98 -4.58 -11.54
N PHE A 53 8.18 -4.53 -10.23
CA PHE A 53 7.15 -4.75 -9.23
C PHE A 53 6.05 -3.69 -9.30
N SER A 54 6.41 -2.42 -9.44
CA SER A 54 5.42 -1.34 -9.60
C SER A 54 4.59 -1.53 -10.86
N LYS A 55 5.18 -2.04 -11.95
CA LYS A 55 4.48 -2.39 -13.19
C LYS A 55 3.52 -3.56 -13.01
N SER A 56 3.85 -4.58 -12.21
CA SER A 56 2.92 -5.68 -11.92
C SER A 56 1.77 -5.25 -11.01
N LEU A 57 2.03 -4.34 -10.07
CA LEU A 57 0.96 -3.71 -9.29
C LEU A 57 0.01 -2.89 -10.16
N ARG A 58 0.53 -2.24 -11.21
CA ARG A 58 -0.31 -1.49 -12.15
C ARG A 58 -1.31 -2.39 -12.87
N SER A 59 -0.97 -3.63 -13.21
CA SER A 59 -1.92 -4.55 -13.85
C SER A 59 -3.01 -5.07 -12.91
N LYS A 60 -2.89 -4.83 -11.59
CA LYS A 60 -3.97 -5.11 -10.63
C LYS A 60 -5.01 -3.98 -10.57
N HIS A 61 -4.77 -2.84 -11.23
CA HIS A 61 -5.73 -1.73 -11.35
C HIS A 61 -6.28 -1.23 -10.00
N PHE A 62 -5.41 -1.06 -9.01
CA PHE A 62 -5.82 -0.45 -7.75
C PHE A 62 -6.28 1.00 -7.97
N ASP A 63 -7.43 1.35 -7.39
CA ASP A 63 -7.97 2.71 -7.43
C ASP A 63 -7.38 3.59 -6.32
N LEU A 64 -7.05 2.98 -5.16
CA LEU A 64 -6.66 3.69 -3.95
C LEU A 64 -5.50 3.00 -3.23
N ALA A 65 -4.49 3.78 -2.85
CA ALA A 65 -3.41 3.37 -1.95
C ALA A 65 -3.46 4.16 -0.64
N ILE A 66 -3.54 3.46 0.48
CA ILE A 66 -3.49 4.04 1.83
C ILE A 66 -2.14 3.73 2.47
N LEU A 67 -1.31 4.75 2.63
CA LEU A 67 0.04 4.66 3.19
C LEU A 67 0.00 4.94 4.69
N LEU A 68 -0.19 3.88 5.48
CA LEU A 68 -0.26 3.97 6.94
C LEU A 68 1.10 4.18 7.60
N GLN A 69 2.17 3.73 6.95
CA GLN A 69 3.52 3.86 7.47
C GLN A 69 4.20 5.09 6.88
N ASN A 70 5.05 5.73 7.69
CA ASN A 70 5.98 6.73 7.21
C ASN A 70 7.15 6.04 6.46
N ALA A 71 6.88 5.33 5.34
CA ALA A 71 7.89 4.87 4.37
C ALA A 71 7.83 5.59 2.99
N PHE A 72 8.91 6.26 2.57
CA PHE A 72 9.01 6.94 1.26
C PHE A 72 8.91 5.93 0.11
N ASP A 73 9.51 4.75 0.30
CA ASP A 73 9.46 3.66 -0.67
C ASP A 73 8.02 3.24 -1.02
N ALA A 74 7.11 3.22 -0.04
CA ALA A 74 5.73 2.85 -0.28
C ALA A 74 5.01 3.90 -1.14
N ALA A 75 5.29 5.19 -0.90
CA ALA A 75 4.77 6.29 -1.72
C ALA A 75 5.31 6.23 -3.15
N LEU A 76 6.60 5.92 -3.32
CA LEU A 76 7.23 5.78 -4.62
C LEU A 76 6.64 4.61 -5.42
N ILE A 77 6.44 3.44 -4.78
CA ILE A 77 5.81 2.27 -5.43
C ILE A 77 4.39 2.63 -5.88
N ALA A 78 3.56 3.20 -4.99
CA ALA A 78 2.19 3.57 -5.34
C ALA A 78 2.14 4.57 -6.51
N TYR A 79 3.06 5.55 -6.53
CA TYR A 79 3.21 6.51 -7.61
C TYR A 79 3.62 5.84 -8.94
N LEU A 80 4.65 4.99 -8.92
CA LEU A 80 5.13 4.26 -10.11
C LEU A 80 4.10 3.26 -10.64
N SER A 81 3.28 2.69 -9.76
CA SER A 81 2.14 1.85 -10.13
C SER A 81 0.97 2.62 -10.75
N ARG A 82 1.03 3.96 -10.77
CA ARG A 82 -0.01 4.86 -11.29
C ARG A 82 -1.38 4.65 -10.64
N ILE A 83 -1.39 4.35 -9.34
CA ILE A 83 -2.62 4.26 -8.55
C ILE A 83 -3.20 5.68 -8.47
N PRO A 84 -4.44 5.95 -8.90
CA PRO A 84 -4.94 7.31 -9.07
C PRO A 84 -5.06 8.04 -7.73
N GLU A 85 -5.63 7.40 -6.70
CA GLU A 85 -5.68 7.99 -5.36
C GLU A 85 -4.58 7.43 -4.44
N ARG A 86 -3.80 8.32 -3.82
CA ARG A 86 -2.70 7.98 -2.91
C ARG A 86 -2.82 8.84 -1.66
N ILE A 87 -3.23 8.22 -0.56
CA ILE A 87 -3.53 8.88 0.72
C ILE A 87 -2.46 8.49 1.74
N GLY A 88 -1.92 9.46 2.46
CA GLY A 88 -0.94 9.22 3.52
C GLY A 88 -0.62 10.47 4.31
N TYR A 89 0.16 10.33 5.38
CA TYR A 89 0.61 11.46 6.18
C TYR A 89 1.65 12.30 5.41
N ASN A 90 1.56 13.63 5.55
CA ASN A 90 2.46 14.58 4.88
C ASN A 90 3.81 14.73 5.62
N THR A 91 4.55 13.64 5.79
CA THR A 91 5.89 13.66 6.38
C THR A 91 6.96 13.25 5.35
N ASP A 92 8.18 13.75 5.51
CA ASP A 92 9.37 13.41 4.71
C ASP A 92 9.28 13.70 3.19
N LEU A 93 8.84 14.90 2.78
CA LEU A 93 8.78 15.35 1.36
C LEU A 93 7.86 14.52 0.43
N ARG A 94 7.02 13.63 0.97
CA ARG A 94 6.14 12.74 0.18
C ARG A 94 4.89 13.39 -0.36
N GLY A 95 4.59 14.63 0.03
CA GLY A 95 3.42 15.36 -0.46
C GLY A 95 3.31 15.38 -1.98
N LEU A 96 4.45 15.42 -2.71
CA LEU A 96 4.47 15.39 -4.18
C LEU A 96 4.06 14.03 -4.77
N LEU A 97 4.22 12.95 -4.01
CA LEU A 97 3.88 11.59 -4.44
C LEU A 97 2.46 11.18 -4.02
N LEU A 98 1.82 11.94 -3.13
CA LEU A 98 0.45 11.72 -2.66
C LEU A 98 -0.54 12.56 -3.49
N THR A 99 -1.76 12.08 -3.65
CA THR A 99 -2.86 12.93 -4.15
C THR A 99 -3.63 13.59 -3.01
N LYS A 100 -3.69 12.94 -1.85
CA LYS A 100 -4.35 13.47 -0.66
C LYS A 100 -3.45 13.29 0.55
N ALA A 101 -2.77 14.36 0.93
CA ALA A 101 -1.91 14.37 2.10
C ALA A 101 -2.73 14.74 3.35
N ILE A 102 -2.63 13.92 4.40
CA ILE A 102 -3.28 14.17 5.70
C ILE A 102 -2.27 14.86 6.62
N ARG A 103 -2.70 15.91 7.32
CA ARG A 103 -1.92 16.68 8.31
C ARG A 103 -2.15 16.14 9.72
#